data_AF-A0A3D1CXH3-F1
#
_entry.id   AF-A0A3D1CXH3-F1
#
_cell.length_a   1.000
_cell.length_b   1.000
_cell.length_c   1.000
_cell.angle_alpha   90.00
_cell.angle_beta   90.00
_cell.angle_gamma   90.00
#
_symmetry.space_group_name_H-M   'P 1'
#
loop_
_entity.id
_entity.type
_entity.pdbx_description
1 polymer ?
#
loop_
_entity_poly.entity_id
_entity_poly.type
_entity_poly.pdbx_seq_one_letter_code
_entity_poly.pdbx_strand_id
1 'polypeptide(L)'
;MLTKGTVKGIIANLVIVEVDGAVSQNEIAYIDLEGTRLMSEVIKVVGKNVYVQVFESTRGLQVNSTVEFQGHMLEVVLGPGL
;
A
#
# COMPACT_ATOMS: atom_id res chain seq x y z
N MET A 1 2.91 -13.54 -9.61
CA MET A 1 3.05 -12.12 -9.99
C MET A 1 2.38 -11.32 -8.88
N LEU A 2 2.97 -10.21 -8.43
CA LEU A 2 2.40 -9.40 -7.34
C LEU A 2 1.11 -8.70 -7.82
N THR A 3 0.13 -8.59 -6.93
CA THR A 3 -1.11 -7.85 -7.22
C THR A 3 -0.77 -6.37 -7.37
N LYS A 4 -1.32 -5.75 -8.41
CA LYS A 4 -1.22 -4.31 -8.63
C LYS A 4 -2.57 -3.63 -8.42
N GLY A 5 -2.50 -2.39 -7.99
CA GLY A 5 -3.67 -1.56 -7.77
C GLY A 5 -3.46 -0.13 -8.27
N THR A 6 -4.55 0.63 -8.22
CA THR A 6 -4.58 2.02 -8.64
C THR A 6 -5.26 2.86 -7.57
N VAL A 7 -4.60 3.95 -7.15
CA VAL A 7 -5.17 4.88 -6.17
C VAL A 7 -6.44 5.54 -6.71
N LYS A 8 -7.54 5.45 -5.96
CA LYS A 8 -8.84 6.07 -6.29
C LYS A 8 -9.23 7.20 -5.35
N GLY A 9 -8.71 7.22 -4.12
CA GLY A 9 -9.03 8.23 -3.13
C GLY A 9 -7.94 8.37 -2.08
N ILE A 10 -7.76 9.58 -1.56
CA ILE A 10 -6.73 9.91 -0.58
C ILE A 10 -7.39 10.75 0.51
N ILE A 11 -7.30 10.30 1.76
CA ILE A 11 -7.86 10.95 2.94
C ILE A 11 -6.77 10.97 4.01
N ALA A 12 -6.06 12.10 4.15
CA ALA A 12 -4.85 12.18 4.98
C ALA A 12 -3.85 11.07 4.61
N ASN A 13 -3.46 10.19 5.54
CA ASN A 13 -2.58 9.05 5.27
C ASN A 13 -3.34 7.76 4.89
N LEU A 14 -4.67 7.79 4.82
CA LEU A 14 -5.48 6.67 4.36
C LEU A 14 -5.70 6.77 2.85
N VAL A 15 -5.37 5.72 2.12
CA VAL A 15 -5.48 5.66 0.67
C VAL A 15 -6.40 4.51 0.26
N ILE A 16 -7.32 4.80 -0.66
CA ILE A 16 -8.23 3.82 -1.25
C ILE A 16 -7.64 3.38 -2.57
N VAL A 17 -7.40 2.08 -2.71
CA VAL A 17 -6.77 1.45 -3.85
C VAL A 17 -7.74 0.44 -4.46
N GLU A 18 -8.01 0.58 -5.75
CA GLU A 18 -8.75 -0.45 -6.49
C GLU A 18 -7.77 -1.51 -7.01
N VAL A 19 -8.10 -2.78 -6.81
CA VAL A 19 -7.28 -3.92 -7.24
C VAL A 19 -8.11 -4.90 -8.09
N ASP A 20 -7.41 -5.68 -8.91
CA ASP A 20 -8.00 -6.78 -9.69
C ASP A 20 -7.30 -8.12 -9.39
N GLY A 21 -7.01 -8.34 -8.10
CA GLY A 21 -6.31 -9.53 -7.62
C GLY A 21 -6.50 -9.74 -6.12
N ALA A 22 -5.98 -10.85 -5.62
CA ALA A 22 -6.03 -11.15 -4.19
C ALA A 22 -5.10 -10.21 -3.41
N VAL A 23 -5.60 -9.75 -2.25
CA VAL A 23 -4.88 -8.94 -1.27
C VAL A 23 -5.29 -9.42 0.12
N SER A 24 -4.32 -9.54 1.01
CA SER A 24 -4.53 -9.95 2.40
C SER A 24 -4.58 -8.75 3.33
N GLN A 25 -5.31 -8.89 4.44
CA GLN A 25 -5.27 -7.90 5.51
C GLN A 25 -3.88 -7.90 6.17
N ASN A 26 -3.43 -6.75 6.67
CA ASN A 26 -2.11 -6.52 7.27
C ASN A 26 -0.91 -6.70 6.31
N GLU A 27 -1.18 -6.95 5.03
CA GLU A 27 -0.15 -7.06 4.01
C GLU A 27 0.48 -5.70 3.70
N ILE A 28 1.77 -5.69 3.39
CA ILE A 28 2.46 -4.48 2.93
C ILE A 28 2.17 -4.19 1.46
N ALA A 29 1.98 -2.92 1.16
CA ALA A 29 1.91 -2.40 -0.19
C ALA A 29 2.80 -1.17 -0.35
N TYR A 30 3.32 -0.98 -1.56
CA TYR A 30 4.08 0.22 -1.93
C TYR A 30 3.33 1.05 -2.94
N ILE A 31 3.18 2.34 -2.66
CA ILE A 31 2.61 3.31 -3.59
C ILE A 31 3.75 4.04 -4.29
N ASP A 32 3.71 4.10 -5.62
CA ASP A 32 4.69 4.88 -6.40
C ASP A 32 4.30 6.37 -6.41
N LEU A 33 5.21 7.19 -5.89
CA LEU A 33 5.20 8.64 -5.97
C LEU A 33 6.44 9.09 -6.74
N GLU A 34 6.30 9.20 -8.06
CA GLU A 34 7.36 9.70 -8.95
C GLU A 34 8.70 8.94 -8.75
N GLY A 35 8.63 7.60 -8.60
CA GLY A 35 9.79 6.74 -8.34
C GLY A 35 10.15 6.56 -6.85
N THR A 36 9.52 7.30 -5.95
CA THR A 36 9.62 7.07 -4.50
C THR A 36 8.56 6.06 -4.07
N ARG A 37 8.98 4.97 -3.43
CA ARG A 37 8.07 3.93 -2.93
C ARG A 37 7.64 4.26 -1.50
N LEU A 38 6.41 4.73 -1.33
CA LEU A 38 5.82 4.97 -0.01
C LEU A 38 5.29 3.64 0.56
N MET A 39 5.69 3.28 1.77
CA MET A 39 5.27 2.04 2.41
C MET A 39 3.89 2.21 3.05
N SER A 40 3.07 1.18 2.92
CA SER A 40 1.72 1.17 3.50
C SER A 40 1.30 -0.22 3.94
N GLU A 41 0.33 -0.29 4.85
CA GLU A 41 -0.28 -1.53 5.34
C GLU A 41 -1.77 -1.58 4.98
N VAL A 42 -2.24 -2.75 4.53
CA VAL A 42 -3.66 -3.00 4.29
C VAL A 42 -4.41 -3.09 5.62
N ILE A 43 -5.33 -2.15 5.86
CA ILE A 43 -6.13 -2.15 7.10
C ILE A 43 -7.56 -2.67 6.90
N LYS A 44 -8.07 -2.67 5.67
CA LYS A 44 -9.44 -3.10 5.34
C LYS A 44 -9.60 -3.42 3.86
N VAL A 45 -10.34 -4.48 3.54
CA VAL A 45 -10.70 -4.88 2.17
C VAL A 45 -12.22 -4.92 2.02
N VAL A 46 -12.77 -4.23 1.01
CA VAL A 46 -14.20 -4.22 0.69
C VAL A 46 -14.39 -4.41 -0.82
N GLY A 47 -14.72 -5.64 -1.22
CA GLY A 47 -14.82 -5.99 -2.65
C GLY A 47 -13.48 -5.73 -3.34
N LYS A 48 -13.49 -4.87 -4.37
CA LYS A 48 -12.27 -4.46 -5.10
C LYS A 48 -11.52 -3.27 -4.46
N ASN A 49 -12.11 -2.63 -3.45
CA ASN A 49 -11.52 -1.47 -2.79
C ASN A 49 -10.73 -1.92 -1.56
N VAL A 50 -9.44 -1.63 -1.57
CA VAL A 50 -8.50 -1.88 -0.49
C VAL A 50 -8.15 -0.55 0.16
N TYR A 51 -8.22 -0.50 1.48
CA TYR A 51 -7.83 0.65 2.28
C TYR A 51 -6.44 0.38 2.83
N VAL A 52 -5.48 1.20 2.43
CA VAL A 52 -4.10 1.14 2.92
C VAL A 52 -3.78 2.36 3.75
N GLN A 53 -3.05 2.17 4.84
CA GLN A 53 -2.51 3.25 5.66
C GLN A 53 -1.04 3.46 5.28
N VAL A 54 -0.70 4.66 4.81
CA VAL A 54 0.67 5.03 4.45
C VAL A 54 1.42 5.46 5.72
N PHE A 55 2.65 4.97 5.88
CA PHE A 55 3.49 5.28 7.04
C PHE A 55 4.19 6.64 6.91
N GLU A 56 4.48 7.09 5.69
CA GLU A 56 5.04 8.40 5.42
C GLU A 56 4.00 9.47 5.00
N SER A 57 4.49 10.68 4.76
CA SER A 57 3.69 11.77 4.21
C SER A 57 3.12 11.42 2.83
N THR A 58 1.80 11.54 2.68
CA THR A 58 1.09 11.39 1.39
C THR A 58 1.03 12.69 0.59
N ARG A 59 1.79 13.72 0.98
CA ARG A 59 1.82 14.99 0.27
C ARG A 59 2.36 14.79 -1.15
N GLY A 60 1.60 15.26 -2.14
CA GLY A 60 1.94 15.11 -3.55
C GLY A 60 1.42 13.82 -4.18
N LEU A 61 0.85 12.90 -3.39
CA LEU A 61 0.19 11.71 -3.93
C LEU A 61 -1.06 12.10 -4.72
N GLN A 62 -1.27 11.44 -5.86
CA GLN A 62 -2.36 11.73 -6.77
C GLN A 62 -3.21 10.48 -7.01
N VAL A 63 -4.45 10.69 -7.42
CA VAL A 63 -5.27 9.61 -7.99
C VAL A 63 -4.59 9.04 -9.23
N ASN A 64 -4.79 7.75 -9.48
CA ASN A 64 -4.13 6.96 -10.51
C ASN A 64 -2.66 6.58 -10.27
N SER A 65 -2.07 6.94 -9.12
CA SER A 65 -0.80 6.35 -8.69
C SER A 65 -0.88 4.82 -8.63
N THR A 66 0.21 4.16 -9.02
CA THR A 66 0.29 2.69 -9.03
C THR A 66 0.65 2.18 -7.64
N VAL A 67 0.04 1.06 -7.25
CA VAL A 67 0.29 0.39 -5.97
C VAL A 67 0.68 -1.06 -6.24
N GLU A 68 1.66 -1.59 -5.51
CA GLU A 68 2.10 -2.98 -5.59
C GLU A 68 2.06 -3.66 -4.22
N PHE A 69 1.30 -4.75 -4.13
CA PHE A 69 1.05 -5.53 -2.92
C PHE A 69 2.05 -6.69 -2.82
N GLN A 70 2.68 -6.90 -1.66
CA GLN A 70 3.88 -7.75 -1.53
C GLN A 70 3.59 -9.22 -1.17
N GLY A 71 2.38 -9.55 -0.76
CA GLY A 71 1.96 -10.89 -0.35
C GLY A 71 2.43 -11.32 1.05
N HIS A 72 3.06 -10.43 1.81
CA HIS A 72 3.53 -10.69 3.17
C HIS A 72 3.29 -9.48 4.08
N MET A 73 3.36 -9.73 5.39
CA MET A 73 3.13 -8.72 6.43
C MET A 73 4.38 -7.85 6.65
N LEU A 74 4.24 -6.79 7.47
CA LEU A 74 5.38 -6.01 7.93
C LEU A 74 6.29 -6.90 8.77
N GLU A 75 7.55 -6.98 8.38
CA GLU A 75 8.55 -7.81 9.03
C GLU A 75 9.78 -6.97 9.37
N VAL A 76 10.48 -7.37 10.43
CA VAL A 76 11.76 -6.76 10.83
C VAL A 76 12.80 -7.85 10.95
N VAL A 77 14.02 -7.54 10.53
CA VAL A 77 15.16 -8.44 10.72
C VAL A 77 15.67 -8.24 12.14
N LEU A 78 15.83 -9.34 12.88
CA LEU A 78 16.41 -9.35 14.22
C LEU A 78 17.75 -10.08 14.19
N GLY A 79 18.81 -9.43 14.67
CA GLY A 79 20.16 -10.00 14.66
C GLY A 79 21.20 -9.10 15.34
N PRO A 80 22.44 -9.58 15.50
CA PRO A 80 23.50 -8.79 16.15
C PRO A 80 23.83 -7.52 15.34
N GLY A 81 23.77 -6.35 15.98
CA GLY A 81 24.03 -5.06 15.33
C GLY A 81 22.80 -4.41 14.68
N LEU A 82 21.60 -4.90 14.99
CA LEU A 82 20.29 -4.27 14.75
C LEU A 82 19.75 -3.62 16.04
#